data_AF-A0A482W3P7-F1
#
_entry.id   AF-A0A482W3P7-F1
#
_cell.length_a   1.000
_cell.length_b   1.000
_cell.length_c   1.000
_cell.angle_alpha   90.00
_cell.angle_beta   90.00
_cell.angle_gamma   90.00
#
_symmetry.space_group_name_H-M   'P 1'
#
loop_
_entity.id
_entity.type
_entity.pdbx_description
1 polymer ?
#
loop_
_entity_poly.entity_id
_entity_poly.type
_entity_poly.pdbx_seq_one_letter_code
_entity_poly.pdbx_strand_id
1 'polypeptide(L)'
;MSLLRLNRQFPFRLGECRYYSAILSKEDEYTATPQYPPILDLSPEKVRERAKEEEYEKIKAVKTVEEKQIKLNMPKYYGFKCYMLQENYIPYNSLPLIQYVTKTHLIENAKLPDFYNTIAVSDSDALKADIEETILFELDGYRRIHDLKKEELDPAARENVLSLALSKQLNRILINNLARNNPHLSGLQVDVDPRIESFWYAGGMNPPENIRRCRRGNEWQKDSADEPTNRAMNYIGTANIALRADKPLLPIIPHSESENPDFDVPYFKLDPRTVGTKTEHRHIANVPGFWPGDPKEFGFLSYHRRGHMLTRHYKDPEEDKSAIHRQGILASFGWLNAQANFLGFNSFNDITYPLVTQTVVTNGKLWSFYVYQLNTIQNHSKYVTENPKRNICWATPELKLFEELKDGKLEGFNDEVLNNLIKFYVNAPETRLGVNLKPYLSKEETVCADYGDDDKREWLEREYKHLVSNRPRSRLVYEIYAWEKIYKIDHETRFMDKKRRPFEFKINPFDRKLDDRKPRYIPRALRPHLPRHKGRNAPEYFP
;
A
#
# COMPACT_ATOMS: atom_id res chain seq x y z
N MET A 1 -2.78 2.57 69.22
CA MET A 1 -1.91 1.80 68.29
C MET A 1 -2.77 0.69 67.71
N SER A 2 -2.95 0.44 66.42
CA SER A 2 -2.31 0.90 65.18
C SER A 2 -3.39 0.91 64.09
N LEU A 3 -3.32 1.91 63.21
CA LEU A 3 -4.25 2.20 62.13
C LEU A 3 -4.17 1.17 60.99
N LEU A 4 -5.34 0.66 60.58
CA LEU A 4 -5.54 0.02 59.28
C LEU A 4 -5.31 1.05 58.17
N ARG A 5 -4.17 0.96 57.46
CA ARG A 5 -3.93 1.72 56.22
C ARG A 5 -4.68 1.04 55.07
N LEU A 6 -5.89 1.50 54.80
CA LEU A 6 -6.59 1.25 53.54
C LEU A 6 -5.85 1.95 52.39
N ASN A 7 -5.45 1.16 51.40
CA ASN A 7 -4.70 1.61 50.23
C ASN A 7 -5.65 2.34 49.24
N ARG A 8 -5.44 3.64 49.04
CA ARG A 8 -6.34 4.58 48.30
C ARG A 8 -6.27 4.49 46.76
N GLN A 9 -5.89 3.36 46.15
CA GLN A 9 -5.67 3.27 44.69
C GLN A 9 -6.35 2.09 43.99
N PHE A 10 -7.55 1.70 44.44
CA PHE A 10 -8.45 0.85 43.64
C PHE A 10 -9.70 1.65 43.29
N PRO A 11 -9.97 1.98 42.01
CA PRO A 11 -11.31 2.42 41.65
C PRO A 11 -12.19 1.15 41.65
N PHE A 12 -13.04 1.02 42.67
CA PHE A 12 -14.25 0.23 42.54
C PHE A 12 -15.03 0.82 41.36
N ARG A 13 -15.07 0.12 40.22
CA ARG A 13 -16.10 0.37 39.21
C ARG A 13 -17.40 -0.16 39.78
N LEU A 14 -18.06 0.66 40.59
CA LEU A 14 -19.50 0.59 40.74
C LEU A 14 -20.07 0.76 39.33
N GLY A 15 -20.82 -0.24 38.87
CA GLY A 15 -21.51 -0.16 37.60
C GLY A 15 -22.44 1.05 37.65
N GLU A 16 -22.07 2.12 36.96
CA GLU A 16 -23.01 3.18 36.63
C GLU A 16 -24.12 2.52 35.82
N CYS A 17 -25.28 2.35 36.45
CA CYS A 17 -26.52 2.16 35.72
C CYS A 17 -26.64 3.39 34.81
N ARG A 18 -26.31 3.21 33.52
CA ARG A 18 -26.64 4.18 32.50
C ARG A 18 -28.15 4.26 32.46
N TYR A 19 -28.71 5.26 33.13
CA TYR A 19 -30.03 5.76 32.80
C TYR A 19 -29.95 6.20 31.34
N TYR A 20 -30.65 5.47 30.47
CA TYR A 20 -30.88 5.89 29.09
C TYR A 20 -31.75 7.16 29.15
N SER A 21 -31.12 8.31 29.32
CA SER A 21 -31.71 9.56 28.88
C SER A 21 -31.57 9.54 27.37
N ALA A 22 -32.67 9.21 26.67
CA ALA A 22 -32.77 9.52 25.26
C ALA A 22 -32.45 11.01 25.13
N ILE A 23 -31.46 11.34 24.29
CA ILE A 23 -31.22 12.71 23.88
C ILE A 23 -32.52 13.12 23.16
N LEU A 24 -33.38 13.87 23.85
CA LEU A 24 -34.53 14.53 23.24
C LEU A 24 -33.95 15.53 22.24
N SER A 25 -33.84 15.13 20.97
CA SER A 25 -33.82 16.08 19.88
C SER A 25 -35.05 16.97 20.06
N LYS A 26 -34.89 18.29 19.91
CA LYS A 26 -36.02 19.21 19.77
C LYS A 26 -36.67 18.94 18.42
N GLU A 27 -37.34 17.80 18.29
CA GLU A 27 -38.27 17.52 17.21
C GLU A 27 -39.65 17.87 17.75
N ASP A 28 -40.39 18.70 17.03
CA ASP A 28 -41.78 18.99 17.37
C ASP A 28 -42.53 17.64 17.42
N GLU A 29 -43.09 17.31 18.59
CA GLU A 29 -43.78 16.03 18.85
C GLU A 29 -44.92 15.74 17.85
N TYR A 30 -45.38 16.77 17.14
CA TYR A 30 -46.42 16.71 16.12
C TYR A 30 -45.92 17.27 14.78
N THR A 31 -45.24 16.43 14.01
CA THR A 31 -45.05 16.66 12.57
C THR A 31 -46.29 16.22 11.80
N ALA A 32 -46.66 16.95 10.74
CA ALA A 32 -47.86 16.66 9.94
C ALA A 32 -47.85 15.27 9.27
N THR A 33 -46.66 14.68 9.12
CA THR A 33 -46.41 13.33 8.63
C THR A 33 -45.63 12.56 9.69
N PRO A 34 -46.08 11.36 10.12
CA PRO A 34 -45.37 10.59 11.12
C PRO A 34 -43.97 10.20 10.61
N GLN A 35 -42.94 10.64 11.33
CA GLN A 35 -41.55 10.26 11.06
C GLN A 35 -41.20 9.03 11.89
N TYR A 36 -41.29 7.84 11.27
CA TYR A 36 -40.87 6.61 11.92
C TYR A 36 -39.34 6.46 11.84
N PRO A 37 -38.69 5.96 12.92
CA PRO A 37 -37.28 5.60 12.84
C PRO A 37 -37.08 4.46 11.83
N PRO A 38 -35.88 4.35 11.22
CA PRO A 38 -35.59 3.25 10.31
C PRO A 38 -35.68 1.90 11.06
N ILE A 39 -36.34 0.93 10.45
CA ILE A 39 -36.40 -0.44 10.97
C ILE A 39 -35.04 -1.09 10.72
N LEU A 40 -34.39 -1.54 11.79
CA LEU A 40 -33.03 -2.06 11.75
C LEU A 40 -33.02 -3.54 12.16
N ASP A 41 -32.28 -4.36 11.42
CA ASP A 41 -32.02 -5.75 11.81
C ASP A 41 -31.04 -5.79 13.00
N LEU A 42 -31.51 -6.36 14.11
CA LEU A 42 -30.77 -6.51 15.37
C LEU A 42 -29.97 -7.81 15.45
N SER A 43 -29.93 -8.60 14.38
CA SER A 43 -29.06 -9.77 14.29
C SER A 43 -27.59 -9.39 14.60
N PRO A 44 -26.84 -10.22 15.34
CA PRO A 44 -25.46 -9.89 15.72
C PRO A 44 -24.53 -9.62 14.53
N GLU A 45 -24.84 -10.17 13.36
CA GLU A 45 -24.12 -9.93 12.11
C GLU A 45 -24.38 -8.52 11.58
N LYS A 46 -25.66 -8.13 11.42
CA LYS A 46 -26.02 -6.80 10.94
C LYS A 46 -25.62 -5.69 11.89
N VAL A 47 -25.62 -5.94 13.20
CA VAL A 47 -25.08 -4.98 14.18
C VAL A 47 -23.57 -4.78 14.00
N ARG A 48 -22.81 -5.86 13.80
CA ARG A 48 -21.35 -5.79 13.55
C ARG A 48 -21.03 -5.12 12.21
N GLU A 49 -21.84 -5.36 11.20
CA GLU A 49 -21.72 -4.75 9.88
C GLU A 49 -21.92 -3.24 9.96
N ARG A 50 -23.01 -2.78 10.58
CA ARG A 50 -23.27 -1.34 10.78
C ARG A 50 -22.18 -0.66 11.60
N ALA A 51 -21.67 -1.31 12.63
CA ALA A 51 -20.55 -0.77 13.42
C ALA A 51 -19.26 -0.60 12.58
N LYS A 52 -19.00 -1.50 11.62
CA LYS A 52 -17.88 -1.34 10.68
C LYS A 52 -18.13 -0.22 9.69
N GLU A 53 -19.34 -0.14 9.13
CA GLU A 53 -19.72 0.91 8.18
C GLU A 53 -19.63 2.31 8.82
N GLU A 54 -20.05 2.45 10.09
CA GLU A 54 -19.88 3.68 10.85
C GLU A 54 -18.40 4.07 11.02
N GLU A 55 -17.52 3.10 11.26
CA GLU A 55 -16.07 3.35 11.34
C GLU A 55 -15.48 3.72 9.97
N TYR A 56 -15.96 3.12 8.88
CA TYR A 56 -15.54 3.46 7.52
C TYR A 56 -15.93 4.88 7.15
N GLU A 57 -17.16 5.31 7.50
CA GLU A 57 -17.59 6.70 7.29
C GLU A 57 -16.80 7.68 8.17
N LYS A 58 -16.42 7.32 9.40
CA LYS A 58 -15.50 8.13 10.22
C LYS A 58 -14.14 8.33 9.55
N ILE A 59 -13.55 7.26 9.00
CA ILE A 59 -12.27 7.33 8.28
C ILE A 59 -12.41 8.18 6.99
N LYS A 60 -13.52 8.02 6.28
CA LYS A 60 -13.84 8.78 5.07
C LYS A 60 -13.99 10.27 5.34
N ALA A 61 -14.56 10.66 6.49
CA ALA A 61 -14.78 12.04 6.90
C ALA A 61 -13.52 12.80 7.39
N VAL A 62 -12.40 12.10 7.61
CA VAL A 62 -11.14 12.75 8.00
C VAL A 62 -10.67 13.70 6.89
N LYS A 63 -10.09 14.85 7.26
CA LYS A 63 -9.81 15.96 6.35
C LYS A 63 -8.58 15.76 5.47
N THR A 64 -7.42 15.48 6.09
CA THR A 64 -6.13 15.41 5.38
C THR A 64 -5.67 13.99 5.14
N VAL A 65 -4.73 13.83 4.22
CA VAL A 65 -4.10 12.53 3.88
C VAL A 65 -3.41 11.92 5.09
N GLU A 66 -2.63 12.69 5.83
CA GLU A 66 -1.83 12.22 6.95
C GLU A 66 -2.71 11.84 8.13
N GLU A 67 -3.75 12.63 8.43
CA GLU A 67 -4.73 12.31 9.47
C GLU A 67 -5.45 11.00 9.11
N LYS A 68 -5.79 10.75 7.84
CA LYS A 68 -6.37 9.47 7.40
C LYS A 68 -5.44 8.30 7.68
N GLN A 69 -4.16 8.42 7.35
CA GLN A 69 -3.16 7.37 7.62
C GLN A 69 -2.96 7.14 9.12
N ILE A 70 -3.01 8.18 9.94
CA ILE A 70 -3.00 8.06 11.40
C ILE A 70 -4.27 7.32 11.87
N LYS A 71 -5.45 7.73 11.39
CA LYS A 71 -6.74 7.14 11.76
C LYS A 71 -6.79 5.65 11.48
N LEU A 72 -6.29 5.21 10.31
CA LEU A 72 -6.19 3.80 9.95
C LEU A 72 -5.36 2.98 10.95
N ASN A 73 -4.34 3.59 11.56
CA ASN A 73 -3.46 2.95 12.54
C ASN A 73 -3.95 3.04 13.99
N MET A 74 -4.92 3.91 14.29
CA MET A 74 -5.44 4.13 15.65
C MET A 74 -5.87 2.85 16.38
N PRO A 75 -6.55 1.87 15.73
CA PRO A 75 -7.05 0.69 16.44
C PRO A 75 -5.95 -0.22 17.02
N LYS A 76 -4.70 -0.15 16.53
CA LYS A 76 -3.63 -1.08 16.91
C LYS A 76 -2.30 -0.35 17.13
N TYR A 77 -1.91 -0.21 18.40
CA TYR A 77 -0.64 0.43 18.79
C TYR A 77 0.60 -0.21 18.15
N TYR A 78 0.63 -1.55 18.08
CA TYR A 78 1.74 -2.33 17.54
C TYR A 78 1.64 -2.58 16.02
N GLY A 79 0.66 -1.98 15.35
CA GLY A 79 0.35 -2.27 13.96
C GLY A 79 -0.39 -3.59 13.77
N PHE A 80 -0.39 -4.07 12.53
CA PHE A 80 -1.15 -5.22 12.08
C PHE A 80 -0.21 -6.34 11.65
N LYS A 81 -0.68 -7.58 11.75
CA LYS A 81 0.01 -8.72 11.14
C LYS A 81 -0.18 -8.64 9.63
N CYS A 82 0.82 -8.18 8.92
CA CYS A 82 0.82 -7.97 7.49
C CYS A 82 1.47 -9.16 6.77
N TYR A 83 0.96 -9.47 5.59
CA TYR A 83 1.55 -10.38 4.63
C TYR A 83 2.46 -9.57 3.71
N MET A 84 3.75 -9.89 3.73
CA MET A 84 4.80 -9.09 3.12
C MET A 84 4.99 -9.49 1.66
N LEU A 85 4.54 -8.62 0.77
CA LEU A 85 4.69 -8.74 -0.68
C LEU A 85 5.91 -7.93 -1.10
N GLN A 86 7.08 -8.56 -1.05
CA GLN A 86 8.31 -7.91 -1.51
C GLN A 86 8.41 -7.98 -3.03
N GLU A 87 8.99 -6.95 -3.62
CA GLU A 87 9.28 -6.95 -5.05
C GLU A 87 10.39 -7.94 -5.42
N ASN A 88 11.51 -7.93 -4.66
CA ASN A 88 12.69 -8.74 -4.94
C ASN A 88 12.57 -10.22 -4.53
N TYR A 89 11.51 -10.60 -3.83
CA TYR A 89 11.28 -11.99 -3.41
C TYR A 89 9.94 -12.47 -3.96
N ILE A 90 10.02 -13.42 -4.90
CA ILE A 90 8.86 -13.98 -5.58
C ILE A 90 8.80 -15.47 -5.28
N PRO A 91 7.83 -15.93 -4.48
CA PRO A 91 7.62 -17.36 -4.29
C PRO A 91 7.10 -18.05 -5.54
N TYR A 92 7.30 -19.37 -5.59
CA TYR A 92 6.78 -20.25 -6.65
C TYR A 92 5.25 -20.17 -6.76
N ASN A 93 4.72 -20.11 -7.98
CA ASN A 93 3.30 -20.10 -8.31
C ASN A 93 2.49 -19.06 -7.52
N SER A 94 3.03 -17.84 -7.42
CA SER A 94 2.42 -16.75 -6.65
C SER A 94 1.52 -15.82 -7.48
N LEU A 95 1.49 -15.97 -8.81
CA LEU A 95 0.68 -15.13 -9.70
C LEU A 95 -0.83 -15.19 -9.40
N PRO A 96 -1.47 -16.37 -9.21
CA PRO A 96 -2.90 -16.43 -8.88
C PRO A 96 -3.25 -15.74 -7.56
N LEU A 97 -2.37 -15.85 -6.55
CA LEU A 97 -2.53 -15.13 -5.29
C LEU A 97 -2.53 -13.62 -5.54
N ILE A 98 -1.59 -13.11 -6.34
CA ILE A 98 -1.47 -11.68 -6.62
C ILE A 98 -2.69 -11.16 -7.39
N GLN A 99 -3.11 -11.85 -8.45
CA GLN A 99 -4.33 -11.50 -9.19
C GLN A 99 -5.54 -11.44 -8.25
N TYR A 100 -5.68 -12.41 -7.35
CA TYR A 100 -6.76 -12.44 -6.37
C TYR A 100 -6.72 -11.26 -5.37
N VAL A 101 -5.58 -11.03 -4.71
CA VAL A 101 -5.48 -10.00 -3.65
C VAL A 101 -5.53 -8.58 -4.20
N THR A 102 -5.14 -8.39 -5.45
CA THR A 102 -5.24 -7.10 -6.16
C THR A 102 -6.51 -7.00 -7.01
N LYS A 103 -7.29 -8.08 -7.09
CA LYS A 103 -8.49 -8.18 -7.92
C LYS A 103 -8.24 -7.82 -9.39
N THR A 104 -7.12 -8.31 -9.93
CA THR A 104 -6.60 -7.96 -11.25
C THR A 104 -6.80 -9.10 -12.24
N HIS A 105 -7.38 -8.78 -13.39
CA HIS A 105 -7.36 -9.62 -14.59
C HIS A 105 -6.12 -9.29 -15.42
N LEU A 106 -5.38 -10.32 -15.83
CA LEU A 106 -4.16 -10.18 -16.66
C LEU A 106 -4.50 -10.51 -18.11
N ILE A 107 -4.27 -9.56 -19.00
CA ILE A 107 -4.43 -9.71 -20.45
C ILE A 107 -3.03 -9.78 -21.04
N GLU A 108 -2.60 -10.97 -21.42
CA GLU A 108 -1.32 -11.16 -22.10
C GLU A 108 -1.51 -11.05 -23.61
N ASN A 109 -0.94 -10.00 -24.20
CA ASN A 109 -1.03 -9.73 -25.63
C ASN A 109 0.37 -9.56 -26.21
N ALA A 110 0.55 -9.92 -27.48
CA ALA A 110 1.82 -9.67 -28.17
C ALA A 110 2.14 -8.16 -28.28
N LYS A 111 1.11 -7.30 -28.32
CA LYS A 111 1.22 -5.85 -28.49
C LYS A 111 0.60 -5.11 -27.31
N LEU A 112 0.99 -3.85 -27.15
CA LEU A 112 0.35 -2.89 -26.25
C LEU A 112 -1.15 -2.73 -26.58
N PRO A 113 -1.97 -2.23 -25.62
CA PRO A 113 -3.39 -1.98 -25.84
C PRO A 113 -3.66 -1.15 -27.10
N ASP A 114 -4.81 -1.34 -27.74
CA ASP A 114 -5.15 -0.71 -29.02
C ASP A 114 -5.06 0.82 -29.00
N PHE A 115 -5.30 1.43 -27.84
CA PHE A 115 -5.05 2.85 -27.58
C PHE A 115 -3.66 3.30 -28.08
N TYR A 116 -2.61 2.52 -27.83
CA TYR A 116 -1.23 2.82 -28.22
C TYR A 116 -0.95 2.66 -29.71
N ASN A 117 -1.88 2.14 -30.51
CA ASN A 117 -1.76 2.13 -31.97
C ASN A 117 -2.06 3.51 -32.58
N THR A 118 -2.78 4.37 -31.86
CA THR A 118 -3.09 5.74 -32.29
C THR A 118 -1.92 6.70 -32.10
N ILE A 119 -0.95 6.33 -31.28
CA ILE A 119 0.21 7.16 -30.95
C ILE A 119 1.27 7.03 -32.05
N ALA A 120 1.54 8.13 -32.73
CA ALA A 120 2.57 8.20 -33.77
C ALA A 120 3.98 8.11 -33.15
N VAL A 121 4.84 7.30 -33.77
CA VAL A 121 6.26 7.20 -33.43
C VAL A 121 7.04 7.98 -34.49
N SER A 122 7.65 9.09 -34.10
CA SER A 122 8.58 9.86 -34.94
C SER A 122 10.01 9.70 -34.44
N ASP A 123 10.99 9.96 -35.32
CA ASP A 123 12.41 10.10 -34.96
C ASP A 123 13.09 8.84 -34.38
N SER A 124 12.61 7.65 -34.72
CA SER A 124 13.14 6.37 -34.23
C SER A 124 14.61 6.14 -34.59
N ASP A 125 15.05 6.54 -35.78
CA ASP A 125 16.38 6.19 -36.30
C ASP A 125 17.50 6.99 -35.60
N ALA A 126 17.26 8.28 -35.33
CA ALA A 126 18.21 9.10 -34.58
C ALA A 126 18.30 8.64 -33.11
N LEU A 127 17.14 8.34 -32.50
CA LEU A 127 17.06 7.79 -31.15
C LEU A 127 17.78 6.44 -31.03
N LYS A 128 17.66 5.59 -32.05
CA LYS A 128 18.32 4.29 -32.09
C LYS A 128 19.83 4.44 -32.00
N ALA A 129 20.43 5.32 -32.80
CA ALA A 129 21.87 5.55 -32.78
C ALA A 129 22.36 6.02 -31.39
N ASP A 130 21.67 7.00 -30.78
CA ASP A 130 22.00 7.51 -29.44
C ASP A 130 21.90 6.42 -28.36
N ILE A 131 20.88 5.56 -28.46
CA ILE A 131 20.64 4.47 -27.53
C ILE A 131 21.72 3.39 -27.66
N GLU A 132 22.09 3.02 -28.89
CA GLU A 132 23.14 2.05 -29.15
C GLU A 132 24.48 2.50 -28.55
N GLU A 133 24.88 3.76 -28.79
CA GLU A 133 26.11 4.33 -28.22
C GLU A 133 26.07 4.33 -26.68
N THR A 134 24.93 4.70 -26.10
CA THR A 134 24.76 4.77 -24.64
C THR A 134 24.86 3.42 -23.97
N ILE A 135 24.26 2.38 -24.59
CA ILE A 135 24.34 1.01 -24.07
C ILE A 135 25.80 0.55 -24.05
N LEU A 136 26.56 0.80 -25.13
CA LEU A 136 27.97 0.47 -25.20
C LEU A 136 28.78 1.23 -24.14
N PHE A 137 28.53 2.53 -24.00
CA PHE A 137 29.20 3.38 -23.03
C PHE A 137 29.00 2.91 -21.59
N GLU A 138 27.76 2.61 -21.18
CA GLU A 138 27.46 2.16 -19.81
C GLU A 138 28.00 0.76 -19.53
N LEU A 139 27.97 -0.15 -20.51
CA LEU A 139 28.54 -1.50 -20.36
C LEU A 139 30.07 -1.45 -20.21
N ASP A 140 30.75 -0.62 -21.01
CA ASP A 140 32.20 -0.42 -20.91
C ASP A 140 32.59 0.38 -19.65
N GLY A 141 31.80 1.39 -19.30
CA GLY A 141 31.97 2.17 -18.07
C GLY A 141 31.88 1.28 -16.82
N TYR A 142 30.89 0.38 -16.79
CA TYR A 142 30.77 -0.61 -15.74
C TYR A 142 32.00 -1.52 -15.66
N ARG A 143 32.45 -2.08 -16.80
CA ARG A 143 33.65 -2.93 -16.85
C ARG A 143 34.85 -2.20 -16.25
N ARG A 144 35.13 -0.98 -16.71
CA ARG A 144 36.25 -0.17 -16.21
C ARG A 144 36.16 0.06 -14.70
N ILE A 145 35.00 0.48 -14.17
CA ILE A 145 34.87 0.80 -12.74
C ILE A 145 35.04 -0.44 -11.85
N HIS A 146 34.42 -1.56 -12.22
CA HIS A 146 34.45 -2.77 -11.40
C HIS A 146 35.76 -3.55 -11.56
N ASP A 147 36.35 -3.57 -12.75
CA ASP A 147 37.68 -4.16 -12.98
C ASP A 147 38.76 -3.39 -12.20
N LEU A 148 38.64 -2.05 -12.11
CA LEU A 148 39.53 -1.21 -11.30
C LEU A 148 39.37 -1.43 -9.79
N LYS A 149 38.14 -1.65 -9.31
CA LYS A 149 37.85 -1.83 -7.89
C LYS A 149 38.03 -3.26 -7.37
N LYS A 150 38.15 -4.26 -8.27
CA LYS A 150 38.18 -5.69 -7.92
C LYS A 150 37.06 -6.12 -6.97
N GLU A 151 35.89 -5.48 -7.09
CA GLU A 151 34.72 -5.82 -6.28
C GLU A 151 34.00 -7.02 -6.92
N GLU A 152 34.02 -8.17 -6.25
CA GLU A 152 33.18 -9.32 -6.61
C GLU A 152 31.74 -9.06 -6.16
N LEU A 153 30.93 -8.49 -7.06
CA LEU A 153 29.50 -8.37 -6.87
C LEU A 153 28.77 -9.65 -7.27
N ASP A 154 27.75 -10.01 -6.49
CA ASP A 154 26.79 -11.06 -6.84
C ASP A 154 26.16 -10.76 -8.23
N PRO A 155 25.94 -11.76 -9.11
CA PRO A 155 25.40 -11.53 -10.44
C PRO A 155 24.09 -10.73 -10.46
N ALA A 156 23.20 -10.94 -9.48
CA ALA A 156 21.95 -10.17 -9.39
C ALA A 156 22.20 -8.71 -9.00
N ALA A 157 23.16 -8.45 -8.10
CA ALA A 157 23.55 -7.10 -7.72
C ALA A 157 24.16 -6.34 -8.91
N ARG A 158 25.04 -7.02 -9.68
CA ARG A 158 25.61 -6.50 -10.93
C ARG A 158 24.53 -6.12 -11.94
N GLU A 159 23.57 -7.01 -12.18
CA GLU A 159 22.47 -6.75 -13.11
C GLU A 159 21.61 -5.56 -12.66
N ASN A 160 21.37 -5.41 -11.35
CA ASN A 160 20.60 -4.30 -10.81
C ASN A 160 21.31 -2.95 -10.99
N VAL A 161 22.63 -2.89 -10.80
CA VAL A 161 23.42 -1.66 -11.01
C VAL A 161 23.40 -1.25 -12.48
N LEU A 162 23.61 -2.21 -13.38
CA LEU A 162 23.55 -1.98 -14.83
C LEU A 162 22.15 -1.54 -15.28
N SER A 163 21.12 -2.24 -14.82
CA SER A 163 19.71 -1.91 -15.10
C SER A 163 19.39 -0.47 -14.69
N LEU A 164 19.84 -0.05 -13.50
CA LEU A 164 19.62 1.31 -13.00
C LEU A 164 20.33 2.37 -13.86
N ALA A 165 21.60 2.14 -14.19
CA ALA A 165 22.38 3.06 -15.03
C ALA A 165 21.76 3.21 -16.43
N LEU A 166 21.45 2.09 -17.08
CA LEU A 166 20.82 2.08 -18.40
C LEU A 166 19.44 2.73 -18.36
N SER A 167 18.60 2.42 -17.37
CA SER A 167 17.27 3.05 -17.23
C SER A 167 17.40 4.58 -17.14
N LYS A 168 18.41 5.09 -16.41
CA LYS A 168 18.64 6.54 -16.23
C LYS A 168 19.04 7.22 -17.51
N GLN A 169 19.99 6.64 -18.25
CA GLN A 169 20.43 7.24 -19.49
C GLN A 169 19.36 7.15 -20.58
N LEU A 170 18.69 6.01 -20.70
CA LEU A 170 17.59 5.85 -21.67
C LEU A 170 16.47 6.86 -21.40
N ASN A 171 16.05 7.01 -20.14
CA ASN A 171 15.07 8.04 -19.76
C ASN A 171 15.55 9.45 -20.15
N ARG A 172 16.83 9.77 -19.89
CA ARG A 172 17.40 11.08 -20.24
C ARG A 172 17.36 11.34 -21.75
N ILE A 173 17.75 10.36 -22.58
CA ILE A 173 17.77 10.46 -24.03
C ILE A 173 16.36 10.64 -24.58
N LEU A 174 15.42 9.80 -24.11
CA LEU A 174 14.02 9.86 -24.52
C LEU A 174 13.39 11.21 -24.17
N ILE A 175 13.55 11.70 -22.94
CA ILE A 175 13.02 13.01 -22.55
C ILE A 175 13.63 14.12 -23.41
N ASN A 176 14.95 14.16 -23.58
CA ASN A 176 15.62 15.25 -24.29
C ASN A 176 15.22 15.34 -25.76
N ASN A 177 15.07 14.20 -26.43
CA ASN A 177 14.71 14.14 -27.83
C ASN A 177 13.20 14.34 -28.05
N LEU A 178 12.36 13.71 -27.23
CA LEU A 178 10.91 13.73 -27.41
C LEU A 178 10.24 15.00 -26.86
N ALA A 179 10.85 15.72 -25.90
CA ALA A 179 10.26 16.90 -25.27
C ALA A 179 9.99 18.05 -26.25
N ARG A 180 10.71 18.11 -27.39
CA ARG A 180 10.48 19.13 -28.42
C ARG A 180 9.08 19.05 -29.01
N ASN A 181 8.60 17.83 -29.26
CA ASN A 181 7.29 17.56 -29.84
C ASN A 181 6.22 17.33 -28.75
N ASN A 182 6.65 17.04 -27.52
CA ASN A 182 5.79 16.61 -26.41
C ASN A 182 6.05 17.46 -25.15
N PRO A 183 5.39 18.62 -25.01
CA PRO A 183 5.66 19.57 -23.93
C PRO A 183 5.42 19.01 -22.51
N HIS A 184 4.56 18.00 -22.36
CA HIS A 184 4.29 17.39 -21.05
C HIS A 184 5.54 16.73 -20.45
N LEU A 185 6.47 16.26 -21.28
CA LEU A 185 7.69 15.59 -20.83
C LEU A 185 8.61 16.52 -20.04
N SER A 186 8.67 17.82 -20.40
CA SER A 186 9.46 18.81 -19.66
C SER A 186 8.91 19.10 -18.27
N GLY A 187 7.62 18.83 -18.05
CA GLY A 187 6.95 19.02 -16.76
C GLY A 187 6.97 17.78 -15.86
N LEU A 188 7.57 16.66 -16.30
CA LEU A 188 7.64 15.44 -15.50
C LEU A 188 8.72 15.55 -14.42
N GLN A 189 8.44 14.95 -13.26
CA GLN A 189 9.41 14.78 -12.19
C GLN A 189 10.00 13.38 -12.26
N VAL A 190 11.33 13.30 -12.17
CA VAL A 190 12.09 12.05 -12.24
C VAL A 190 12.62 11.72 -10.84
N ASP A 191 12.08 10.68 -10.23
CA ASP A 191 12.59 10.17 -8.96
C ASP A 191 13.45 8.93 -9.20
N VAL A 192 14.59 8.86 -8.52
CA VAL A 192 15.54 7.75 -8.60
C VAL A 192 15.46 6.92 -7.33
N ASP A 193 15.33 5.60 -7.48
CA ASP A 193 15.18 4.65 -6.38
C ASP A 193 14.08 5.05 -5.34
N PRO A 194 12.89 5.53 -5.76
CA PRO A 194 11.85 5.90 -4.81
C PRO A 194 11.34 4.69 -4.02
N ARG A 195 11.09 4.89 -2.73
CA ARG A 195 10.45 3.90 -1.87
C ARG A 195 8.95 3.87 -2.15
N ILE A 196 8.46 2.72 -2.59
CA ILE A 196 7.03 2.47 -2.78
C ILE A 196 6.57 1.49 -1.69
N GLU A 197 5.65 1.93 -0.83
CA GLU A 197 4.99 1.06 0.16
C GLU A 197 3.48 1.22 0.03
N SER A 198 2.76 0.11 0.09
CA SER A 198 1.33 0.10 -0.21
C SER A 198 0.63 -0.96 0.63
N PHE A 199 -0.40 -0.53 1.37
CA PHE A 199 -1.17 -1.38 2.25
C PHE A 199 -2.62 -1.48 1.79
N TRP A 200 -3.19 -2.68 1.89
CA TRP A 200 -4.63 -2.88 1.72
C TRP A 200 -5.14 -4.13 2.42
N TYR A 201 -6.46 -4.21 2.59
CA TYR A 201 -7.12 -5.44 3.03
C TYR A 201 -7.62 -6.27 1.85
N ALA A 202 -7.25 -7.54 1.82
CA ALA A 202 -7.76 -8.54 0.87
C ALA A 202 -8.66 -9.56 1.59
N GLY A 203 -9.89 -9.77 1.11
CA GLY A 203 -10.89 -10.65 1.72
C GLY A 203 -10.99 -12.04 1.08
N GLY A 204 -12.04 -12.79 1.43
CA GLY A 204 -12.44 -14.07 0.81
C GLY A 204 -11.52 -15.29 1.02
N MET A 205 -10.46 -15.16 1.83
CA MET A 205 -9.58 -16.27 2.20
C MET A 205 -10.05 -17.03 3.45
N ASN A 206 -9.79 -18.34 3.47
CA ASN A 206 -10.15 -19.22 4.57
C ASN A 206 -9.48 -18.77 5.88
N PRO A 207 -10.22 -18.79 7.01
CA PRO A 207 -9.66 -18.42 8.30
C PRO A 207 -8.59 -19.43 8.76
N PRO A 208 -7.48 -18.96 9.36
CA PRO A 208 -6.51 -19.83 10.00
C PRO A 208 -7.12 -20.53 11.22
N GLU A 209 -6.53 -21.64 11.63
CA GLU A 209 -7.08 -22.49 12.69
C GLU A 209 -7.25 -21.78 14.04
N ASN A 210 -6.36 -20.83 14.36
CA ASN A 210 -6.51 -20.04 15.58
C ASN A 210 -7.78 -19.19 15.56
N ILE A 211 -8.16 -18.61 14.41
CA ILE A 211 -9.40 -17.84 14.28
C ILE A 211 -10.62 -18.77 14.34
N ARG A 212 -10.56 -19.93 13.67
CA ARG A 212 -11.61 -20.96 13.75
C ARG A 212 -11.86 -21.40 15.18
N ARG A 213 -10.79 -21.70 15.94
CA ARG A 213 -10.86 -22.07 17.35
C ARG A 213 -11.48 -20.95 18.21
N CYS A 214 -11.09 -19.70 17.98
CA CYS A 214 -11.69 -18.56 18.69
C CYS A 214 -13.19 -18.43 18.40
N ARG A 215 -13.62 -18.55 17.15
CA ARG A 215 -15.03 -18.46 16.76
C ARG A 215 -15.86 -19.62 17.31
N ARG A 216 -15.36 -20.86 17.25
CA ARG A 216 -16.02 -22.05 17.84
C ARG A 216 -16.17 -21.94 19.36
N GLY A 217 -15.26 -21.22 20.03
CA GLY A 217 -15.33 -20.95 21.46
C GLY A 217 -16.44 -19.98 21.87
N ASN A 218 -17.01 -19.21 20.92
CA ASN A 218 -18.07 -18.25 21.17
C ASN A 218 -19.39 -18.79 20.60
N GLU A 219 -20.41 -19.00 21.44
CA GLU A 219 -21.67 -19.64 21.01
C GLU A 219 -22.32 -18.99 19.79
N TRP A 220 -22.40 -17.66 19.79
CA TRP A 220 -22.96 -16.81 18.73
C TRP A 220 -22.08 -16.69 17.46
N GLN A 221 -20.91 -17.34 17.41
CA GLN A 221 -20.02 -17.34 16.23
C GLN A 221 -19.67 -18.77 15.76
N LYS A 222 -20.26 -19.80 16.37
CA LYS A 222 -20.00 -21.20 16.02
C LYS A 222 -20.32 -21.49 14.56
N ASP A 223 -21.48 -21.02 14.10
CA ASP A 223 -21.95 -21.24 12.72
C ASP A 223 -21.12 -20.45 11.69
N SER A 224 -20.55 -19.32 12.11
CA SER A 224 -19.65 -18.47 11.33
C SER A 224 -18.17 -18.89 11.39
N ALA A 225 -17.84 -20.06 11.94
CA ALA A 225 -16.44 -20.44 12.20
C ALA A 225 -15.58 -20.44 10.92
N ASP A 226 -16.15 -20.93 9.81
CA ASP A 226 -15.48 -21.08 8.52
C ASP A 226 -15.61 -19.87 7.59
N GLU A 227 -16.30 -18.81 8.03
CA GLU A 227 -16.45 -17.59 7.23
C GLU A 227 -15.09 -17.01 6.83
N PRO A 228 -14.94 -16.52 5.59
CA PRO A 228 -13.71 -15.88 5.15
C PRO A 228 -13.26 -14.72 6.04
N THR A 229 -11.96 -14.46 6.03
CA THR A 229 -11.35 -13.39 6.84
C THR A 229 -10.46 -12.51 6.00
N ASN A 230 -10.41 -11.23 6.35
CA ASN A 230 -9.50 -10.29 5.70
C ASN A 230 -8.05 -10.61 6.05
N ARG A 231 -7.16 -10.29 5.12
CA ARG A 231 -5.71 -10.33 5.26
C ARG A 231 -5.17 -8.93 5.00
N ALA A 232 -4.34 -8.45 5.92
CA ALA A 232 -3.60 -7.22 5.74
C ALA A 232 -2.42 -7.50 4.79
N MET A 233 -2.46 -6.97 3.58
CA MET A 233 -1.39 -7.08 2.59
C MET A 233 -0.53 -5.83 2.66
N ASN A 234 0.79 -6.00 2.60
CA ASN A 234 1.73 -4.89 2.52
C ASN A 234 2.77 -5.15 1.42
N TYR A 235 2.76 -4.30 0.39
CA TYR A 235 3.74 -4.31 -0.69
C TYR A 235 4.89 -3.36 -0.38
N ILE A 236 6.12 -3.82 -0.58
CA ILE A 236 7.34 -3.01 -0.49
C ILE A 236 8.13 -3.20 -1.79
N GLY A 237 8.26 -2.09 -2.53
CA GLY A 237 8.95 -2.03 -3.80
C GLY A 237 9.87 -0.82 -3.93
N THR A 238 10.73 -0.90 -4.94
CA THR A 238 11.67 0.17 -5.30
C THR A 238 11.81 0.16 -6.81
N ALA A 239 11.25 1.18 -7.47
CA ALA A 239 11.51 1.42 -8.87
C ALA A 239 12.94 1.93 -9.05
N ASN A 240 13.62 1.58 -10.14
CA ASN A 240 14.87 2.24 -10.54
C ASN A 240 14.62 3.74 -10.77
N ILE A 241 13.54 4.03 -11.49
CA ILE A 241 13.08 5.37 -11.83
C ILE A 241 11.56 5.38 -11.79
N ALA A 242 10.98 6.43 -11.21
CA ALA A 242 9.56 6.73 -11.34
C ALA A 242 9.39 8.14 -11.93
N LEU A 243 8.62 8.22 -13.00
CA LEU A 243 8.21 9.46 -13.63
C LEU A 243 6.85 9.87 -13.10
N ARG A 244 6.70 11.13 -12.67
CA ARG A 244 5.46 11.67 -12.14
C ARG A 244 4.99 12.90 -12.89
N ALA A 245 3.67 13.05 -12.98
CA ALA A 245 2.98 14.13 -13.67
C ALA A 245 2.02 14.86 -12.72
N ASP A 246 1.64 16.09 -13.11
CA ASP A 246 0.61 16.90 -12.44
C ASP A 246 -0.81 16.44 -12.78
N LYS A 247 -0.96 15.70 -13.87
CA LYS A 247 -2.25 15.20 -14.37
C LYS A 247 -2.20 13.68 -14.50
N PRO A 248 -3.33 12.99 -14.34
CA PRO A 248 -3.40 11.55 -14.55
C PRO A 248 -3.34 11.19 -16.04
N LEU A 249 -2.87 9.98 -16.33
CA LEU A 249 -3.09 9.35 -17.63
C LEU A 249 -4.59 9.07 -17.86
N LEU A 250 -4.98 9.04 -19.14
CA LEU A 250 -6.34 8.67 -19.52
C LEU A 250 -6.60 7.18 -19.28
N PRO A 251 -7.85 6.80 -18.95
CA PRO A 251 -8.25 5.40 -18.93
C PRO A 251 -8.05 4.75 -20.30
N ILE A 252 -7.55 3.51 -20.30
CA ILE A 252 -7.45 2.69 -21.51
C ILE A 252 -8.84 2.18 -21.91
N ILE A 253 -9.63 1.76 -20.92
CA ILE A 253 -11.03 1.40 -21.09
C ILE A 253 -11.93 2.23 -20.17
N PRO A 254 -13.19 2.50 -20.54
CA PRO A 254 -14.14 3.19 -19.68
C PRO A 254 -14.30 2.52 -18.31
N HIS A 255 -14.53 3.32 -17.25
CA HIS A 255 -14.69 2.79 -15.90
C HIS A 255 -15.86 1.78 -15.81
N SER A 256 -16.95 2.00 -16.54
CA SER A 256 -18.11 1.08 -16.57
C SER A 256 -17.76 -0.31 -17.07
N GLU A 257 -16.78 -0.43 -17.97
CA GLU A 257 -16.34 -1.72 -18.52
C GLU A 257 -15.60 -2.56 -17.47
N SER A 258 -15.12 -1.95 -16.37
CA SER A 258 -14.50 -2.70 -15.28
C SER A 258 -15.42 -3.70 -14.58
N GLU A 259 -16.74 -3.59 -14.80
CA GLU A 259 -17.75 -4.51 -14.29
C GLU A 259 -18.03 -5.68 -15.24
N ASN A 260 -17.34 -5.75 -16.39
CA ASN A 260 -17.53 -6.82 -17.36
C ASN A 260 -17.17 -8.19 -16.73
N PRO A 261 -18.11 -9.16 -16.72
CA PRO A 261 -17.84 -10.50 -16.19
C PRO A 261 -16.77 -11.29 -16.97
N ASP A 262 -16.44 -10.89 -18.20
CA ASP A 262 -15.40 -11.53 -19.01
C ASP A 262 -14.00 -11.38 -18.38
N PHE A 263 -13.80 -10.37 -17.52
CA PHE A 263 -12.56 -10.15 -16.79
C PHE A 263 -12.47 -11.08 -15.56
N ASP A 264 -12.28 -12.37 -15.80
CA ASP A 264 -12.18 -13.37 -14.74
C ASP A 264 -10.89 -13.22 -13.92
N VAL A 265 -11.01 -13.34 -12.60
CA VAL A 265 -9.87 -13.25 -11.67
C VAL A 265 -9.73 -14.58 -10.96
N PRO A 266 -8.55 -15.24 -11.04
CA PRO A 266 -8.31 -16.50 -10.36
C PRO A 266 -8.63 -16.40 -8.87
N TYR A 267 -9.44 -17.32 -8.36
CA TYR A 267 -9.87 -17.31 -6.97
C TYR A 267 -8.86 -18.05 -6.08
N PHE A 268 -8.30 -17.36 -5.07
CA PHE A 268 -7.32 -17.93 -4.14
C PHE A 268 -7.86 -18.05 -2.72
N LYS A 269 -8.23 -19.26 -2.30
CA LYS A 269 -8.84 -19.54 -0.97
C LYS A 269 -7.83 -19.66 0.17
N LEU A 270 -6.60 -20.06 -0.14
CA LEU A 270 -5.64 -20.51 0.86
C LEU A 270 -4.99 -19.33 1.60
N ASP A 271 -4.33 -19.63 2.71
CA ASP A 271 -3.51 -18.65 3.40
C ASP A 271 -2.28 -18.32 2.54
N PRO A 272 -1.92 -17.05 2.30
CA PRO A 272 -0.78 -16.68 1.46
C PRO A 272 0.57 -17.28 1.91
N ARG A 273 0.68 -17.72 3.17
CA ARG A 273 1.84 -18.47 3.68
C ARG A 273 2.04 -19.82 2.98
N THR A 274 0.97 -20.42 2.44
CA THR A 274 1.04 -21.69 1.71
C THR A 274 1.90 -21.60 0.46
N VAL A 275 1.92 -20.43 -0.18
CA VAL A 275 2.80 -20.12 -1.31
C VAL A 275 4.06 -19.38 -0.85
N GLY A 276 4.48 -19.47 0.41
CA GLY A 276 5.76 -18.90 0.86
C GLY A 276 5.75 -17.41 1.22
N THR A 277 4.59 -16.75 1.29
CA THR A 277 4.51 -15.34 1.74
C THR A 277 4.86 -15.22 3.22
N LYS A 278 5.80 -14.33 3.58
CA LYS A 278 6.19 -14.08 4.97
C LYS A 278 5.21 -13.12 5.65
N THR A 279 5.13 -13.18 6.98
CA THR A 279 4.31 -12.25 7.76
C THR A 279 5.13 -11.48 8.77
N GLU A 280 4.88 -10.17 8.87
CA GLU A 280 5.53 -9.27 9.84
C GLU A 280 4.48 -8.38 10.51
N HIS A 281 4.76 -7.87 11.70
CA HIS A 281 3.92 -6.85 12.33
C HIS A 281 4.38 -5.46 11.90
N ARG A 282 3.51 -4.69 11.26
CA ARG A 282 3.81 -3.34 10.74
C ARG A 282 2.60 -2.43 10.85
N HIS A 283 2.85 -1.13 10.97
CA HIS A 283 1.83 -0.11 10.79
C HIS A 283 1.41 -0.02 9.32
N ILE A 284 0.18 0.42 9.10
CA ILE A 284 -0.33 0.76 7.78
C ILE A 284 0.48 1.93 7.26
N ALA A 285 1.12 1.74 6.11
CA ALA A 285 1.90 2.75 5.43
C ALA A 285 1.57 2.70 3.94
N ASN A 286 1.23 3.86 3.39
CA ASN A 286 1.05 4.06 1.96
C ASN A 286 1.95 5.22 1.56
N VAL A 287 3.00 4.93 0.81
CA VAL A 287 4.03 5.89 0.40
C VAL A 287 4.30 5.65 -1.09
N PRO A 288 3.87 6.55 -1.99
CA PRO A 288 4.04 6.39 -3.44
C PRO A 288 5.44 6.76 -3.96
N GLY A 289 6.35 7.20 -3.08
CA GLY A 289 7.69 7.68 -3.44
C GLY A 289 7.94 9.14 -3.11
N PHE A 290 6.90 9.90 -2.77
CA PHE A 290 6.95 11.32 -2.41
C PHE A 290 6.10 11.59 -1.15
N TRP A 291 6.20 12.81 -0.61
CA TRP A 291 5.43 13.25 0.55
C TRP A 291 4.14 13.97 0.14
N PRO A 292 3.06 13.91 0.95
CA PRO A 292 1.86 14.68 0.69
C PRO A 292 2.17 16.17 0.47
N GLY A 293 1.50 16.78 -0.50
CA GLY A 293 1.67 18.20 -0.86
C GLY A 293 2.63 18.44 -2.03
N ASP A 294 3.31 17.41 -2.54
CA ASP A 294 4.02 17.50 -3.82
C ASP A 294 3.02 17.73 -4.97
N PRO A 295 3.25 18.66 -5.92
CA PRO A 295 2.30 18.96 -6.99
C PRO A 295 2.19 17.86 -8.06
N LYS A 296 3.19 16.98 -8.18
CA LYS A 296 3.26 15.94 -9.22
C LYS A 296 2.78 14.59 -8.66
N GLU A 297 1.50 14.50 -8.35
CA GLU A 297 0.95 13.37 -7.57
C GLU A 297 0.68 12.10 -8.39
N PHE A 298 0.63 12.19 -9.72
CA PHE A 298 0.19 11.08 -10.58
C PHE A 298 1.37 10.32 -11.18
N GLY A 299 1.32 8.99 -11.12
CA GLY A 299 2.28 8.12 -11.78
C GLY A 299 2.14 8.18 -13.30
N PHE A 300 3.27 8.31 -13.97
CA PHE A 300 3.36 8.30 -15.43
C PHE A 300 3.92 6.98 -15.94
N LEU A 301 5.18 6.71 -15.59
CA LEU A 301 5.93 5.52 -16.01
C LEU A 301 6.91 5.14 -14.91
N SER A 302 7.03 3.85 -14.60
CA SER A 302 8.07 3.33 -13.70
C SER A 302 8.93 2.26 -14.35
N TYR A 303 10.23 2.29 -14.03
CA TYR A 303 11.20 1.27 -14.41
C TYR A 303 11.53 0.41 -13.20
N HIS A 304 11.43 -0.90 -13.35
CA HIS A 304 11.67 -1.87 -12.29
C HIS A 304 12.76 -2.86 -12.73
N ARG A 305 13.62 -3.18 -11.77
CA ARG A 305 14.73 -4.13 -11.96
C ARG A 305 14.26 -5.57 -11.82
N ARG A 306 14.96 -6.48 -12.49
CA ARG A 306 14.68 -7.92 -12.47
C ARG A 306 15.87 -8.79 -12.07
N GLY A 307 16.94 -8.22 -11.50
CA GLY A 307 18.14 -9.00 -11.15
C GLY A 307 17.88 -10.14 -10.16
N HIS A 308 16.84 -10.03 -9.32
CA HIS A 308 16.43 -11.11 -8.42
C HIS A 308 16.00 -12.39 -9.16
N MET A 309 15.63 -12.32 -10.44
CA MET A 309 15.31 -13.48 -11.26
C MET A 309 16.51 -14.43 -11.40
N LEU A 310 17.75 -13.91 -11.44
CA LEU A 310 18.96 -14.74 -11.50
C LEU A 310 19.17 -15.61 -10.25
N THR A 311 18.62 -15.20 -9.11
CA THR A 311 18.75 -15.94 -7.84
C THR A 311 17.67 -17.02 -7.67
N ARG A 312 16.71 -17.12 -8.60
CA ARG A 312 15.66 -18.13 -8.52
C ARG A 312 16.22 -19.51 -8.85
N HIS A 313 15.85 -20.51 -8.06
CA HIS A 313 16.36 -21.89 -8.20
C HIS A 313 15.36 -22.85 -8.85
N TYR A 314 14.19 -22.38 -9.25
CA TYR A 314 13.09 -23.24 -9.72
C TYR A 314 13.32 -23.83 -11.11
N LYS A 315 14.12 -23.16 -11.98
CA LYS A 315 14.49 -23.61 -13.33
C LYS A 315 13.29 -23.98 -14.21
N ASP A 316 12.22 -23.20 -14.12
CA ASP A 316 10.96 -23.40 -14.84
C ASP A 316 10.64 -22.12 -15.62
N PRO A 317 10.77 -22.12 -16.96
CA PRO A 317 10.54 -20.94 -17.79
C PRO A 317 9.13 -20.35 -17.67
N GLU A 318 8.10 -21.18 -17.51
CA GLU A 318 6.71 -20.71 -17.41
C GLU A 318 6.45 -20.05 -16.05
N GLU A 319 7.07 -20.59 -14.99
CA GLU A 319 7.06 -19.97 -13.67
C GLU A 319 7.86 -18.66 -13.67
N ASP A 320 9.00 -18.59 -14.36
CA ASP A 320 9.79 -17.35 -14.44
C ASP A 320 9.02 -16.25 -15.20
N LYS A 321 8.31 -16.61 -16.27
CA LYS A 321 7.36 -15.72 -16.94
C LYS A 321 6.25 -15.26 -15.98
N SER A 322 5.64 -16.19 -15.27
CA SER A 322 4.59 -15.91 -14.28
C SER A 322 5.10 -14.99 -13.15
N ALA A 323 6.35 -15.16 -12.72
CA ALA A 323 7.00 -14.31 -11.72
C ALA A 323 7.19 -12.87 -12.21
N ILE A 324 7.58 -12.68 -13.48
CA ILE A 324 7.70 -11.36 -14.09
C ILE A 324 6.32 -10.68 -14.21
N HIS A 325 5.28 -11.39 -14.64
CA HIS A 325 3.91 -10.86 -14.65
C HIS A 325 3.41 -10.51 -13.25
N ARG A 326 3.71 -11.35 -12.26
CA ARG A 326 3.43 -11.07 -10.85
C ARG A 326 4.10 -9.78 -10.39
N GLN A 327 5.36 -9.54 -10.76
CA GLN A 327 6.07 -8.31 -10.44
C GLN A 327 5.41 -7.11 -11.12
N GLY A 328 5.08 -7.19 -12.42
CA GLY A 328 4.43 -6.12 -13.17
C GLY A 328 3.09 -5.69 -12.57
N ILE A 329 2.25 -6.66 -12.18
CA ILE A 329 0.97 -6.39 -11.49
C ILE A 329 1.20 -5.70 -10.15
N LEU A 330 2.07 -6.24 -9.29
CA LEU A 330 2.28 -5.68 -7.95
C LEU A 330 2.94 -4.32 -7.96
N ALA A 331 3.93 -4.10 -8.83
CA ALA A 331 4.58 -2.81 -8.98
C ALA A 331 3.55 -1.74 -9.37
N SER A 332 2.73 -2.05 -10.38
CA SER A 332 1.72 -1.11 -10.89
C SER A 332 0.59 -0.87 -9.88
N PHE A 333 -0.01 -1.94 -9.34
CA PHE A 333 -1.07 -1.83 -8.33
C PHE A 333 -0.56 -1.15 -7.06
N GLY A 334 0.61 -1.55 -6.56
CA GLY A 334 1.21 -1.02 -5.34
C GLY A 334 1.43 0.48 -5.44
N TRP A 335 1.95 0.95 -6.57
CA TRP A 335 2.19 2.36 -6.82
C TRP A 335 0.89 3.17 -6.94
N LEU A 336 -0.07 2.69 -7.75
CA LEU A 336 -1.36 3.37 -7.93
C LEU A 336 -2.21 3.36 -6.65
N ASN A 337 -2.22 2.27 -5.87
CA ASN A 337 -2.94 2.21 -4.61
C ASN A 337 -2.34 3.19 -3.58
N ALA A 338 -1.01 3.36 -3.55
CA ALA A 338 -0.38 4.35 -2.69
C ALA A 338 -0.74 5.79 -3.12
N GLN A 339 -0.79 6.06 -4.43
CA GLN A 339 -1.26 7.35 -4.97
C GLN A 339 -2.75 7.59 -4.65
N ALA A 340 -3.61 6.58 -4.83
CA ALA A 340 -5.02 6.67 -4.47
C ALA A 340 -5.21 7.03 -2.99
N ASN A 341 -4.37 6.49 -2.11
CA ASN A 341 -4.35 6.86 -0.69
C ASN A 341 -4.00 8.33 -0.46
N PHE A 342 -3.09 8.91 -1.25
CA PHE A 342 -2.75 10.34 -1.20
C PHE A 342 -3.84 11.23 -1.82
N LEU A 343 -4.69 10.68 -2.67
CA LEU A 343 -5.86 11.36 -3.22
C LEU A 343 -7.09 11.30 -2.28
N GLY A 344 -6.96 10.65 -1.12
CA GLY A 344 -7.99 10.56 -0.07
C GLY A 344 -8.82 9.27 -0.08
N PHE A 345 -8.55 8.37 -1.02
CA PHE A 345 -9.10 7.00 -1.03
C PHE A 345 -8.35 6.11 -0.02
N ASN A 346 -8.81 4.89 0.22
CA ASN A 346 -8.22 3.86 1.07
C ASN A 346 -9.02 2.55 0.90
N SER A 347 -8.62 1.49 1.60
CA SER A 347 -9.25 0.17 1.47
C SER A 347 -10.76 0.13 1.75
N PHE A 348 -11.33 1.14 2.42
CA PHE A 348 -12.74 1.19 2.80
C PHE A 348 -13.58 2.15 1.95
N ASN A 349 -12.94 3.08 1.22
CA ASN A 349 -13.62 3.99 0.30
C ASN A 349 -13.02 3.88 -1.11
N ASP A 350 -13.79 3.26 -2.00
CA ASP A 350 -13.32 2.93 -3.35
C ASP A 350 -13.04 4.17 -4.21
N ILE A 351 -12.25 3.98 -5.26
CA ILE A 351 -11.96 5.03 -6.23
C ILE A 351 -13.19 5.36 -7.08
N THR A 352 -13.40 6.65 -7.31
CA THR A 352 -14.54 7.16 -8.12
C THR A 352 -14.22 7.26 -9.61
N TYR A 353 -12.94 7.15 -9.97
CA TYR A 353 -12.44 7.21 -11.33
C TYR A 353 -11.21 6.30 -11.45
N PRO A 354 -10.91 5.78 -12.65
CA PRO A 354 -9.81 4.83 -12.80
C PRO A 354 -8.46 5.55 -12.80
N LEU A 355 -7.41 4.94 -12.24
CA LEU A 355 -6.04 5.45 -12.34
C LEU A 355 -5.24 4.54 -13.28
N VAL A 356 -4.39 5.13 -14.12
CA VAL A 356 -3.58 4.38 -15.08
C VAL A 356 -2.10 4.67 -14.85
N THR A 357 -1.28 3.63 -14.91
CA THR A 357 0.18 3.75 -14.94
C THR A 357 0.77 2.84 -16.01
N GLN A 358 1.95 3.21 -16.46
CA GLN A 358 2.80 2.39 -17.30
C GLN A 358 3.96 1.86 -16.46
N THR A 359 4.34 0.61 -16.68
CA THR A 359 5.40 -0.04 -15.91
C THR A 359 6.28 -0.85 -16.85
N VAL A 360 7.59 -0.72 -16.71
CA VAL A 360 8.57 -1.47 -17.47
C VAL A 360 9.43 -2.28 -16.51
N VAL A 361 9.51 -3.58 -16.72
CA VAL A 361 10.42 -4.46 -15.98
C VAL A 361 11.59 -4.81 -16.90
N THR A 362 12.81 -4.43 -16.51
CA THR A 362 13.98 -4.55 -17.39
C THR A 362 15.30 -4.80 -16.66
N ASN A 363 16.23 -5.46 -17.36
CA ASN A 363 17.64 -5.51 -16.99
C ASN A 363 18.56 -4.77 -17.98
N GLY A 364 17.98 -3.98 -18.88
CA GLY A 364 18.68 -3.30 -19.97
C GLY A 364 18.68 -4.11 -21.28
N LYS A 365 18.62 -5.44 -21.21
CA LYS A 365 18.55 -6.31 -22.40
C LYS A 365 17.16 -6.89 -22.63
N LEU A 366 16.53 -7.40 -21.56
CA LEU A 366 15.20 -8.00 -21.56
C LEU A 366 14.19 -6.99 -21.04
N TRP A 367 13.07 -6.84 -21.75
CA TRP A 367 12.06 -5.81 -21.52
C TRP A 367 10.68 -6.45 -21.50
N SER A 368 9.92 -6.13 -20.45
CA SER A 368 8.51 -6.49 -20.33
C SER A 368 7.71 -5.22 -20.06
N PHE A 369 6.70 -4.96 -20.89
CA PHE A 369 5.88 -3.77 -20.82
C PHE A 369 4.54 -4.10 -20.19
N TYR A 370 4.11 -3.22 -19.28
CA TYR A 370 2.84 -3.32 -18.57
C TYR A 370 2.10 -2.00 -18.64
N VAL A 371 0.80 -2.09 -18.88
CA VAL A 371 -0.14 -0.99 -18.70
C VAL A 371 -1.15 -1.46 -17.68
N TYR A 372 -1.36 -0.68 -16.64
CA TYR A 372 -2.24 -1.07 -15.54
C TYR A 372 -3.31 -0.01 -15.33
N GLN A 373 -4.56 -0.45 -15.29
CA GLN A 373 -5.70 0.38 -14.94
C GLN A 373 -6.30 -0.10 -13.61
N LEU A 374 -6.13 0.72 -12.58
CA LEU A 374 -6.77 0.56 -11.29
C LEU A 374 -8.20 1.10 -11.37
N ASN A 375 -9.16 0.20 -11.22
CA ASN A 375 -10.61 0.47 -11.23
C ASN A 375 -11.24 0.32 -9.84
N THR A 376 -10.61 -0.45 -8.94
CA THR A 376 -11.08 -0.62 -7.56
C THR A 376 -9.93 -0.94 -6.59
N ILE A 377 -10.04 -0.44 -5.37
CA ILE A 377 -9.19 -0.81 -4.23
C ILE A 377 -10.00 -1.48 -3.11
N GLN A 378 -11.31 -1.60 -3.29
CA GLN A 378 -12.22 -2.19 -2.33
C GLN A 378 -12.29 -3.71 -2.50
N ASN A 379 -11.32 -4.41 -1.90
CA ASN A 379 -11.18 -5.87 -1.97
C ASN A 379 -11.26 -6.55 -0.58
N HIS A 380 -12.12 -6.07 0.32
CA HIS A 380 -12.23 -6.61 1.68
C HIS A 380 -13.63 -7.13 2.01
N SER A 381 -13.72 -8.07 2.95
CA SER A 381 -15.00 -8.55 3.51
C SER A 381 -15.99 -8.99 2.43
N LYS A 382 -17.25 -8.53 2.49
CA LYS A 382 -18.31 -8.82 1.52
C LYS A 382 -18.04 -8.22 0.13
N TYR A 383 -17.25 -7.15 0.04
CA TYR A 383 -16.98 -6.46 -1.22
C TYR A 383 -16.12 -7.28 -2.19
N VAL A 384 -15.47 -8.35 -1.73
CA VAL A 384 -14.80 -9.30 -2.64
C VAL A 384 -15.80 -9.94 -3.59
N THR A 385 -17.00 -10.26 -3.10
CA THR A 385 -18.07 -10.90 -3.87
C THR A 385 -19.08 -9.89 -4.41
N GLU A 386 -19.40 -8.83 -3.66
CA GLU A 386 -20.44 -7.87 -4.02
C GLU A 386 -19.97 -6.81 -5.02
N ASN A 387 -18.70 -6.39 -4.99
CA ASN A 387 -18.21 -5.37 -5.91
C ASN A 387 -17.90 -6.04 -7.28
N PRO A 388 -18.60 -5.68 -8.37
CA PRO A 388 -18.36 -6.29 -9.68
C PRO A 388 -17.04 -5.83 -10.31
N LYS A 389 -16.53 -4.63 -9.96
CA LYS A 389 -15.37 -4.03 -10.60
C LYS A 389 -14.11 -4.89 -10.47
N ARG A 390 -13.32 -4.93 -11.54
CA ARG A 390 -12.03 -5.62 -11.64
C ARG A 390 -10.94 -4.66 -12.14
N ASN A 391 -9.74 -4.82 -11.61
CA ASN A 391 -8.56 -4.14 -12.12
C ASN A 391 -8.03 -4.88 -13.34
N ILE A 392 -7.31 -4.18 -14.23
CA ILE A 392 -6.85 -4.77 -15.49
C ILE A 392 -5.39 -4.43 -15.69
N CYS A 393 -4.63 -5.46 -16.08
CA CYS A 393 -3.22 -5.35 -16.41
C CYS A 393 -3.02 -5.92 -17.81
N TRP A 394 -2.56 -5.10 -18.75
CA TRP A 394 -2.09 -5.56 -20.04
C TRP A 394 -0.59 -5.81 -19.96
N ALA A 395 -0.13 -6.96 -20.44
CA ALA A 395 1.26 -7.35 -20.42
C ALA A 395 1.73 -7.80 -21.79
N THR A 396 2.94 -7.41 -22.17
CA THR A 396 3.64 -7.99 -23.32
C THR A 396 4.41 -9.23 -22.90
N PRO A 397 4.71 -10.16 -23.84
CA PRO A 397 5.76 -11.13 -23.62
C PRO A 397 7.10 -10.44 -23.41
N GLU A 398 8.07 -11.20 -22.94
CA GLU A 398 9.44 -10.71 -22.76
C GLU A 398 10.11 -10.49 -24.12
N LEU A 399 10.59 -9.27 -24.35
CA LEU A 399 11.25 -8.85 -25.58
C LEU A 399 12.73 -8.56 -25.30
N LYS A 400 13.60 -8.98 -26.21
CA LYS A 400 15.01 -8.56 -26.21
C LYS A 400 15.17 -7.27 -26.98
N LEU A 401 15.90 -6.31 -26.42
CA LEU A 401 16.28 -5.07 -27.11
C LEU A 401 17.40 -5.32 -28.12
N PHE A 402 18.32 -6.24 -27.82
CA PHE A 402 19.39 -6.67 -28.71
C PHE A 402 19.75 -8.13 -28.41
N GLU A 403 20.26 -8.86 -29.40
CA GLU A 403 20.61 -10.27 -29.24
C GLU A 403 21.97 -10.45 -28.56
N GLU A 404 23.03 -9.88 -29.13
CA GLU A 404 24.39 -10.03 -28.62
C GLU A 404 25.22 -8.77 -28.85
N LEU A 405 26.32 -8.65 -28.10
CA LEU A 405 27.31 -7.60 -28.28
C LEU A 405 28.59 -8.26 -28.80
N LYS A 406 28.92 -8.01 -30.07
CA LYS A 406 30.13 -8.52 -30.75
C LYS A 406 30.97 -7.36 -31.23
N ASP A 407 32.28 -7.41 -30.94
CA ASP A 407 33.28 -6.45 -31.41
C ASP A 407 32.92 -4.96 -31.17
N GLY A 408 32.26 -4.67 -30.04
CA GLY A 408 31.85 -3.29 -29.70
C GLY A 408 30.66 -2.76 -30.50
N LYS A 409 29.90 -3.64 -31.16
CA LYS A 409 28.63 -3.31 -31.83
C LYS A 409 27.50 -4.17 -31.28
N LEU A 410 26.29 -3.60 -31.27
CA LEU A 410 25.07 -4.31 -30.91
C LEU A 410 24.53 -5.04 -32.14
N GLU A 411 24.37 -6.36 -32.05
CA GLU A 411 23.74 -7.16 -33.09
C GLU A 411 22.25 -7.39 -32.79
N GLY A 412 21.42 -7.29 -33.82
CA GLY A 412 19.99 -7.60 -33.74
C GLY A 412 19.19 -6.63 -32.88
N PHE A 413 19.38 -5.32 -33.07
CA PHE A 413 18.57 -4.31 -32.37
C PHE A 413 17.09 -4.45 -32.75
N ASN A 414 16.23 -4.53 -31.72
CA ASN A 414 14.80 -4.71 -31.88
C ASN A 414 14.07 -3.36 -31.82
N ASP A 415 13.65 -2.87 -32.99
CA ASP A 415 12.94 -1.60 -33.14
C ASP A 415 11.57 -1.62 -32.44
N GLU A 416 10.95 -2.79 -32.23
CA GLU A 416 9.66 -2.90 -31.53
C GLU A 416 9.76 -2.45 -30.07
N VAL A 417 10.85 -2.80 -29.38
CA VAL A 417 11.09 -2.40 -27.99
C VAL A 417 11.24 -0.88 -27.90
N LEU A 418 12.00 -0.29 -28.82
CA LEU A 418 12.16 1.16 -28.90
C LEU A 418 10.82 1.86 -29.18
N ASN A 419 10.04 1.35 -30.12
CA ASN A 419 8.74 1.90 -30.46
C ASN A 419 7.77 1.86 -29.27
N ASN A 420 7.76 0.77 -28.50
CA ASN A 420 6.95 0.66 -27.29
C ASN A 420 7.39 1.65 -26.21
N LEU A 421 8.71 1.87 -26.05
CA LEU A 421 9.22 2.92 -25.16
C LEU A 421 8.78 4.31 -25.61
N ILE A 422 8.96 4.66 -26.89
CA ILE A 422 8.54 5.98 -27.40
C ILE A 422 7.05 6.20 -27.15
N LYS A 423 6.21 5.21 -27.45
CA LYS A 423 4.76 5.25 -27.21
C LYS A 423 4.40 5.53 -25.75
N PHE A 424 5.14 4.96 -24.80
CA PHE A 424 4.97 5.20 -23.37
C PHE A 424 5.22 6.67 -22.99
N TYR A 425 6.30 7.27 -23.50
CA TYR A 425 6.63 8.68 -23.24
C TYR A 425 5.71 9.66 -23.96
N VAL A 426 5.27 9.34 -25.18
CA VAL A 426 4.41 10.23 -25.98
C VAL A 426 2.97 10.28 -25.41
N ASN A 427 2.50 9.23 -24.73
CA ASN A 427 1.17 9.21 -24.13
C ASN A 427 0.99 10.36 -23.12
N ALA A 428 0.27 11.41 -23.48
CA ALA A 428 0.21 12.65 -22.70
C ALA A 428 -0.81 12.56 -21.55
N PRO A 429 -0.46 13.02 -20.34
CA PRO A 429 -1.42 13.17 -19.24
C PRO A 429 -2.40 14.33 -19.51
N GLU A 430 -3.66 14.13 -19.15
CA GLU A 430 -4.75 15.07 -19.48
C GLU A 430 -5.61 15.44 -18.26
N THR A 431 -6.18 16.64 -18.31
CA THR A 431 -7.08 17.13 -17.27
C THR A 431 -8.44 16.44 -17.41
N ARG A 432 -8.91 15.82 -16.33
CA ARG A 432 -10.24 15.18 -16.32
C ARG A 432 -11.32 16.21 -16.04
N LEU A 433 -12.05 16.59 -17.07
CA LEU A 433 -13.19 17.50 -16.96
C LEU A 433 -14.32 16.83 -16.15
N GLY A 434 -14.87 17.56 -15.18
CA GLY A 434 -16.01 17.10 -14.37
C GLY A 434 -15.70 16.04 -13.31
N VAL A 435 -14.44 15.66 -13.11
CA VAL A 435 -14.04 14.66 -12.11
C VAL A 435 -13.36 15.34 -10.92
N ASN A 436 -13.91 15.17 -9.72
CA ASN A 436 -13.21 15.57 -8.50
C ASN A 436 -12.11 14.56 -8.20
N LEU A 437 -10.85 14.97 -8.34
CA LEU A 437 -9.69 14.11 -8.10
C LEU A 437 -9.48 13.78 -6.62
N LYS A 438 -9.95 14.63 -5.70
CA LYS A 438 -9.78 14.46 -4.24
C LYS A 438 -11.14 14.51 -3.52
N PRO A 439 -12.06 13.56 -3.79
CA PRO A 439 -13.45 13.65 -3.33
C PRO A 439 -13.62 13.50 -1.81
N TYR A 440 -12.65 12.87 -1.14
CA TYR A 440 -12.72 12.55 0.29
C TYR A 440 -11.74 13.37 1.14
N LEU A 441 -11.14 14.42 0.58
CA LEU A 441 -10.33 15.39 1.33
C LEU A 441 -11.13 16.69 1.53
N SER A 442 -10.75 17.49 2.53
CA SER A 442 -11.35 18.82 2.72
C SER A 442 -10.99 19.75 1.55
N LYS A 443 -11.85 20.73 1.25
CA LYS A 443 -11.57 21.74 0.21
C LYS A 443 -10.52 22.76 0.64
N GLU A 444 -10.44 23.03 1.94
CA GLU A 444 -9.53 24.03 2.52
C GLU A 444 -8.21 23.41 2.99
N GLU A 445 -8.29 22.26 3.66
CA GLU A 445 -7.16 21.60 4.34
C GLU A 445 -6.99 20.19 3.76
N THR A 446 -6.14 20.03 2.75
CA THR A 446 -5.90 18.75 2.07
C THR A 446 -4.71 18.00 2.67
N VAL A 447 -3.70 18.74 3.14
CA VAL A 447 -2.48 18.23 3.75
C VAL A 447 -2.26 18.88 5.10
N CYS A 448 -1.43 18.26 5.95
CA CYS A 448 -1.13 18.82 7.27
C CYS A 448 -0.54 20.23 7.20
N ALA A 449 0.21 20.55 6.14
CA ALA A 449 0.82 21.87 5.97
C ALA A 449 -0.20 23.02 5.87
N ASP A 450 -1.43 22.73 5.46
CA ASP A 450 -2.51 23.72 5.24
C ASP A 450 -3.09 24.26 6.56
N TYR A 451 -2.90 23.56 7.68
CA TYR A 451 -3.39 24.01 8.99
C TYR A 451 -2.69 25.30 9.44
N GLY A 452 -3.45 26.28 9.94
CA GLY A 452 -2.89 27.50 10.54
C GLY A 452 -2.25 27.32 11.93
N ASP A 453 -2.52 26.20 12.61
CA ASP A 453 -1.99 25.88 13.94
C ASP A 453 -0.67 25.11 13.86
N ASP A 454 0.45 25.78 14.18
CA ASP A 454 1.80 25.23 14.16
C ASP A 454 1.98 23.99 15.03
N ASP A 455 1.40 23.97 16.24
CA ASP A 455 1.53 22.85 17.17
C ASP A 455 0.84 21.61 16.61
N LYS A 456 -0.33 21.80 15.97
CA LYS A 456 -1.05 20.73 15.30
C LYS A 456 -0.25 20.19 14.11
N ARG A 457 0.31 21.08 13.28
CA ARG A 457 1.13 20.69 12.12
C ARG A 457 2.32 19.83 12.52
N GLU A 458 3.14 20.33 13.44
CA GLU A 458 4.36 19.62 13.88
C GLU A 458 4.02 18.26 14.49
N TRP A 459 2.94 18.20 15.29
CA TRP A 459 2.51 16.96 15.92
C TRP A 459 2.06 15.91 14.88
N LEU A 460 1.21 16.32 13.93
CA LEU A 460 0.69 15.42 12.90
C LEU A 460 1.79 14.92 11.99
N GLU A 461 2.66 15.82 11.51
CA GLU A 461 3.77 15.46 10.64
C GLU A 461 4.71 14.46 11.34
N ARG A 462 5.02 14.70 12.63
CA ARG A 462 5.87 13.81 13.42
C ARG A 462 5.24 12.43 13.59
N GLU A 463 3.98 12.34 14.01
CA GLU A 463 3.33 11.04 14.23
C GLU A 463 3.13 10.29 12.90
N TYR A 464 2.72 10.98 11.83
CA TYR A 464 2.59 10.41 10.49
C TYR A 464 3.92 9.83 10.00
N LYS A 465 5.00 10.64 9.96
CA LYS A 465 6.33 10.20 9.52
C LYS A 465 6.86 9.05 10.38
N HIS A 466 6.60 9.06 11.69
CA HIS A 466 6.97 7.96 12.56
C HIS A 466 6.23 6.66 12.20
N LEU A 467 4.92 6.71 11.97
CA LEU A 467 4.12 5.55 11.56
C LEU A 467 4.59 4.97 10.22
N VAL A 468 4.71 5.79 9.18
CA VAL A 468 5.12 5.29 7.85
C VAL A 468 6.59 4.85 7.80
N SER A 469 7.42 5.31 8.74
CA SER A 469 8.79 4.81 8.89
C SER A 469 8.86 3.40 9.51
N ASN A 470 7.75 2.89 10.07
CA ASN A 470 7.68 1.59 10.74
C ASN A 470 8.77 1.40 11.82
N ARG A 471 9.22 2.49 12.45
CA ARG A 471 10.23 2.45 13.51
C ARG A 471 9.65 1.85 14.78
N PRO A 472 10.45 1.12 15.58
CA PRO A 472 10.01 0.64 16.88
C PRO A 472 9.51 1.78 17.77
N ARG A 473 8.35 1.59 18.40
CA ARG A 473 7.82 2.53 19.39
C ARG A 473 8.46 2.29 20.75
N SER A 474 8.30 3.26 21.65
CA SER A 474 8.89 3.25 23.01
C SER A 474 8.52 2.04 23.86
N ARG A 475 7.32 1.48 23.65
CA ARG A 475 6.91 0.22 24.25
C ARG A 475 7.00 -0.87 23.21
N LEU A 476 7.85 -1.85 23.47
CA LEU A 476 8.03 -3.03 22.64
C LEU A 476 6.84 -3.99 22.77
N VAL A 477 6.76 -4.90 21.81
CA VAL A 477 5.78 -5.99 21.83
C VAL A 477 6.04 -6.86 23.06
N TYR A 478 4.96 -7.32 23.68
CA TYR A 478 5.07 -8.21 24.83
C TYR A 478 5.56 -9.59 24.38
N GLU A 479 6.67 -10.06 24.93
CA GLU A 479 7.24 -11.38 24.66
C GLU A 479 6.89 -12.39 25.76
N ILE A 480 6.61 -13.63 25.38
CA ILE A 480 6.44 -14.76 26.30
C ILE A 480 7.71 -15.59 26.26
N TYR A 481 8.42 -15.67 27.38
CA TYR A 481 9.62 -16.51 27.46
C TYR A 481 9.24 -18.00 27.41
N ALA A 482 10.13 -18.83 26.86
CA ALA A 482 9.88 -20.27 26.72
C ALA A 482 9.50 -20.94 28.05
N TRP A 483 10.17 -20.58 29.16
CA TRP A 483 9.84 -21.11 30.48
C TRP A 483 8.48 -20.62 31.00
N GLU A 484 8.07 -19.38 30.68
CA GLU A 484 6.74 -18.86 31.04
C GLU A 484 5.66 -19.63 30.27
N LYS A 485 5.90 -19.90 28.98
CA LYS A 485 5.01 -20.72 28.18
C LYS A 485 4.85 -22.12 28.79
N ILE A 486 5.96 -22.84 29.01
CA ILE A 486 5.94 -24.22 29.54
C ILE A 486 5.30 -24.25 30.94
N TYR A 487 5.82 -23.50 31.90
CA TYR A 487 5.44 -23.66 33.30
C TYR A 487 4.23 -22.83 33.73
N LYS A 488 3.90 -21.72 33.07
CA LYS A 488 2.78 -20.86 33.47
C LYS A 488 1.57 -20.94 32.55
N ILE A 489 1.72 -21.33 31.28
CA ILE A 489 0.62 -21.41 30.32
C ILE A 489 0.24 -22.87 30.04
N ASP A 490 1.21 -23.70 29.67
CA ASP A 490 0.93 -25.06 29.20
C ASP A 490 0.69 -26.04 30.36
N HIS A 491 1.44 -25.92 31.47
CA HIS A 491 1.34 -26.84 32.61
C HIS A 491 0.88 -26.21 33.93
N GLU A 492 0.79 -24.87 34.02
CA GLU A 492 0.34 -24.11 35.20
C GLU A 492 1.02 -24.50 36.55
N THR A 493 2.25 -25.02 36.53
CA THR A 493 2.95 -25.56 37.71
C THR A 493 3.46 -24.48 38.68
N ARG A 494 3.40 -23.20 38.31
CA ARG A 494 3.90 -22.05 39.09
C ARG A 494 2.78 -21.15 39.62
N PHE A 495 1.71 -21.72 40.18
CA PHE A 495 0.57 -20.97 40.71
C PHE A 495 0.90 -20.07 41.93
N MET A 496 1.99 -20.36 42.65
CA MET A 496 2.47 -19.55 43.79
C MET A 496 3.22 -18.28 43.37
N ASP A 497 3.66 -18.18 42.10
CA ASP A 497 4.33 -16.98 41.60
C ASP A 497 3.38 -15.79 41.56
N LYS A 498 3.85 -14.62 41.99
CA LYS A 498 3.08 -13.38 41.84
C LYS A 498 2.79 -13.11 40.35
N LYS A 499 1.51 -12.97 40.00
CA LYS A 499 1.08 -12.55 38.66
C LYS A 499 1.62 -11.15 38.33
N ARG A 500 2.31 -11.03 37.20
CA ARG A 500 2.95 -9.80 36.69
C ARG A 500 2.74 -9.60 35.19
N ARG A 501 2.34 -10.63 34.46
CA ARG A 501 2.27 -10.64 33.00
C ARG A 501 0.84 -10.44 32.50
N PRO A 502 0.63 -9.78 31.34
CA PRO A 502 -0.71 -9.56 30.79
C PRO A 502 -1.52 -10.85 30.59
N PHE A 503 -0.89 -11.93 30.12
CA PHE A 503 -1.58 -13.21 29.89
C PHE A 503 -2.11 -13.84 31.19
N GLU A 504 -1.43 -13.63 32.33
CA GLU A 504 -1.89 -14.10 33.65
C GLU A 504 -3.15 -13.35 34.15
N PHE A 505 -3.39 -12.17 33.58
CA PHE A 505 -4.58 -11.33 33.84
C PHE A 505 -5.62 -11.42 32.71
N LYS A 506 -5.45 -12.31 31.72
CA LYS A 506 -6.29 -12.40 30.52
C LYS A 506 -6.38 -11.07 29.74
N ILE A 507 -5.33 -10.25 29.82
CA ILE A 507 -5.22 -9.00 29.07
C ILE A 507 -4.43 -9.29 27.80
N ASN A 508 -5.02 -8.99 26.64
CA ASN A 508 -4.34 -9.07 25.36
C ASN A 508 -3.58 -7.75 25.08
N PRO A 509 -2.23 -7.75 25.06
CA PRO A 509 -1.46 -6.53 24.80
C PRO A 509 -1.72 -5.92 23.41
N PHE A 510 -2.17 -6.73 22.45
CA PHE A 510 -2.45 -6.30 21.08
C PHE A 510 -3.77 -5.54 20.92
N ASP A 511 -4.59 -5.43 21.97
CA ASP A 511 -5.84 -4.64 21.94
C ASP A 511 -5.63 -3.18 22.32
N ARG A 512 -4.39 -2.80 22.62
CA ARG A 512 -4.02 -1.43 22.88
C ARG A 512 -4.13 -0.56 21.63
N LYS A 513 -4.76 0.60 21.77
CA LYS A 513 -4.87 1.63 20.72
C LYS A 513 -3.68 2.59 20.71
N LEU A 514 -3.54 3.34 19.64
CA LEU A 514 -2.45 4.29 19.45
C LEU A 514 -2.50 5.45 20.46
N ASP A 515 -3.70 5.89 20.80
CA ASP A 515 -4.05 6.94 21.76
C ASP A 515 -4.11 6.47 23.22
N ASP A 516 -3.96 5.16 23.48
CA ASP A 516 -3.78 4.60 24.83
C ASP A 516 -2.37 4.90 25.37
N ARG A 517 -1.99 6.17 25.43
CA ARG A 517 -0.72 6.64 25.98
C ARG A 517 -0.93 7.88 26.84
N LYS A 518 0.06 8.15 27.70
CA LYS A 518 0.11 9.42 28.41
C LYS A 518 0.75 10.45 27.48
N PRO A 519 0.17 11.64 27.32
CA PRO A 519 0.81 12.69 26.54
C PRO A 519 2.17 13.08 27.12
N ARG A 520 3.00 13.71 26.29
CA ARG A 520 4.33 14.18 26.71
C ARG A 520 4.19 15.20 27.85
N TYR A 521 4.93 14.99 28.94
CA TYR A 521 4.94 15.92 30.05
C TYR A 521 5.73 17.19 29.69
N ILE A 522 5.17 18.36 30.01
CA ILE A 522 5.81 19.67 29.87
C ILE A 522 6.37 20.10 31.24
N PRO A 523 7.71 20.19 31.39
CA PRO A 523 8.36 20.67 32.61
C PRO A 523 7.83 22.02 33.07
N ARG A 524 7.81 22.25 34.39
CA ARG A 524 7.32 23.51 34.97
C ARG A 524 8.09 24.74 34.46
N ALA A 525 9.40 24.58 34.19
CA ALA A 525 10.24 25.64 33.66
C ALA A 525 9.73 26.19 32.31
N LEU A 526 9.07 25.37 31.50
CA LEU A 526 8.52 25.76 30.20
C LEU A 526 7.09 26.30 30.28
N ARG A 527 6.50 26.39 31.49
CA ARG A 527 5.14 26.92 31.72
C ARG A 527 5.07 27.81 32.96
N PRO A 528 5.88 28.89 33.03
CA PRO A 528 5.97 29.73 34.22
C PRO A 528 4.65 30.43 34.54
N HIS A 529 3.83 30.72 33.52
CA HIS A 529 2.56 31.43 33.65
C HIS A 529 1.36 30.54 34.04
N LEU A 530 1.51 29.21 34.02
CA LEU A 530 0.41 28.28 34.31
C LEU A 530 0.50 27.71 35.73
N PRO A 531 -0.64 27.53 36.43
CA PRO A 531 -0.68 26.83 37.71
C PRO A 531 -0.05 25.44 37.62
N ARG A 532 0.53 24.95 38.72
CA ARG A 532 1.28 23.67 38.76
C ARG A 532 0.52 22.53 38.07
N HIS A 533 -0.81 22.47 38.17
CA HIS A 533 -1.67 21.41 37.64
C HIS A 533 -2.16 21.58 36.20
N LYS A 534 -2.09 22.78 35.60
CA LYS A 534 -2.57 23.06 34.22
C LYS A 534 -1.44 23.03 33.19
N GLY A 535 -1.72 22.57 31.97
CA GLY A 535 -0.73 22.48 30.89
C GLY A 535 0.44 21.54 31.19
N ARG A 536 0.23 20.52 32.04
CA ARG A 536 1.25 19.50 32.35
C ARG A 536 1.57 18.61 31.16
N ASN A 537 0.63 18.49 30.23
CA ASN A 537 0.64 17.53 29.14
C ASN A 537 0.58 18.32 27.84
N ALA A 538 1.43 17.96 26.89
CA ALA A 538 1.35 18.50 25.54
C ALA A 538 0.03 18.06 24.88
N PRO A 539 -0.58 18.93 24.05
CA PRO A 539 -1.75 18.54 23.27
C PRO A 539 -1.39 17.38 22.32
N GLU A 540 -2.36 16.50 22.10
CA GLU A 540 -2.28 15.43 21.11
C GLU A 540 -3.46 15.59 20.16
N TYR A 541 -3.18 15.51 18.86
CA TYR A 541 -4.13 15.85 17.79
C TYR A 541 -4.54 14.59 17.01
N PHE A 542 -4.90 13.52 17.73
CA PHE A 542 -5.39 12.31 17.09
C PHE A 542 -6.74 12.56 16.39
N PRO A 543 -6.96 12.06 15.17
CA PRO A 543 -8.20 12.20 14.41
C PRO A 543 -9.30 11.21 14.80
#